data_AF-A0A930SFR6-F1
#
_entry.id   AF-A0A930SFR6-F1
#
_cell.length_a   1.000
_cell.length_b   1.000
_cell.length_c   1.000
_cell.angle_alpha   90.00
_cell.angle_beta   90.00
_cell.angle_gamma   90.00
#
_symmetry.space_group_name_H-M   'P 1'
#
loop_
_entity.id
_entity.type
_entity.pdbx_description
1 polymer ?
#
loop_
_entity_poly.entity_id
_entity_poly.type
_entity_poly.pdbx_seq_one_letter_code
_entity_poly.pdbx_strand_id
1 'polypeptide(L)'
;FGLSQLHQLRGRVGRGSHQSYCILVSDSKNDVSQERLKLMEQTQDGFELAEQDLLLRGSGQLFGLAQSGLPDLRVANIIKDIEILVQARKDVLEFASQYGMEKLESVMKEELEKRFGEKFLRILYN
;
A
#
# COMPACT_ATOMS: atom_id res chain seq x y z
N PHE A 1 6.21 -7.96 -14.27
CA PHE A 1 5.19 -8.03 -13.20
C PHE A 1 5.50 -6.99 -12.14
N GLY A 2 4.49 -6.32 -11.59
CA GLY A 2 4.67 -5.50 -10.38
C GLY A 2 4.71 -6.37 -9.12
N LEU A 3 5.23 -5.86 -8.00
CA LEU A 3 5.33 -6.62 -6.74
C LEU A 3 3.97 -7.15 -6.25
N SER A 4 2.90 -6.36 -6.36
CA SER A 4 1.55 -6.79 -5.97
C SER A 4 1.06 -8.00 -6.75
N GLN A 5 1.39 -8.09 -8.04
CA GLN A 5 0.99 -9.21 -8.89
C GLN A 5 1.82 -10.47 -8.58
N LEU A 6 3.10 -10.30 -8.28
CA LEU A 6 3.96 -11.40 -7.81
C LEU A 6 3.50 -11.92 -6.45
N HIS A 7 3.09 -11.03 -5.54
CA HIS A 7 2.50 -11.37 -4.23
C HIS A 7 1.24 -12.21 -4.38
N GLN A 8 0.32 -11.78 -5.25
CA GLN A 8 -0.90 -12.53 -5.52
C GLN A 8 -0.62 -13.92 -6.09
N LEU A 9 0.37 -14.05 -6.99
CA LEU A 9 0.78 -15.35 -7.54
C LEU A 9 1.37 -16.26 -6.46
N ARG A 10 2.22 -15.72 -5.59
CA ARG A 10 2.76 -16.44 -4.43
C ARG A 10 1.66 -16.93 -3.49
N GLY A 11 0.60 -16.13 -3.26
CA GLY A 11 -0.54 -16.52 -2.43
C GLY A 11 -1.46 -17.60 -3.03
N ARG A 12 -1.23 -18.02 -4.29
CA ARG A 12 -1.94 -19.15 -4.91
C ARG A 12 -1.31 -20.51 -4.62
N VAL A 13 -0.10 -20.55 -4.06
CA VAL A 13 0.58 -21.78 -3.60
C VAL A 13 0.59 -21.84 -2.07
N GLY A 14 0.71 -23.04 -1.48
CA GLY A 14 0.83 -23.19 -0.02
C GLY A 14 -0.45 -23.20 0.80
N ARG A 15 -1.60 -23.61 0.22
CA ARG A 15 -2.88 -23.69 0.95
C ARG A 15 -3.12 -25.03 1.68
N GLY A 16 -2.16 -25.95 1.62
CA GLY A 16 -2.21 -27.24 2.29
C GLY A 16 -1.39 -27.27 3.57
N SER A 17 -1.39 -28.42 4.26
CA SER A 17 -0.58 -28.64 5.47
C SER A 17 0.92 -28.79 5.21
N HIS A 18 1.34 -28.88 3.96
CA HIS A 18 2.72 -29.14 3.57
C HIS A 18 3.41 -27.86 3.14
N GLN A 19 4.68 -27.73 3.54
CA GLN A 19 5.53 -26.63 3.12
C GLN A 19 5.58 -26.53 1.58
N SER A 20 5.32 -25.33 1.07
CA SER A 20 5.39 -25.02 -0.34
C SER A 20 6.48 -24.01 -0.61
N TYR A 21 7.02 -24.04 -1.83
CA TYR A 21 8.08 -23.15 -2.28
C TYR A 21 7.62 -22.37 -3.49
N CYS A 22 7.96 -21.09 -3.54
CA CYS A 22 7.78 -20.24 -4.71
C CYS A 22 9.17 -19.92 -5.26
N ILE A 23 9.50 -20.43 -6.44
CA ILE A 23 10.80 -20.23 -7.08
C ILE A 23 10.65 -19.08 -8.07
N LEU A 24 11.43 -18.02 -7.87
CA LEU A 24 11.45 -16.86 -8.75
C LEU A 24 12.57 -17.04 -9.77
N VAL A 25 12.23 -17.03 -11.06
CA VAL A 25 13.20 -17.14 -12.16
C VAL A 25 13.03 -15.95 -13.07
N SER A 26 14.14 -15.28 -13.40
CA SER A 26 14.15 -14.17 -14.33
C SER A 26 15.45 -14.13 -15.13
N ASP A 27 15.32 -13.83 -16.41
CA ASP A 27 16.40 -13.50 -17.35
C ASP A 27 16.62 -11.98 -17.47
N SER A 28 15.84 -11.18 -16.72
CA SER A 28 15.88 -9.73 -16.78
C SER A 28 17.20 -9.20 -16.21
N LYS A 29 17.91 -8.39 -17.00
CA LYS A 29 19.12 -7.68 -16.56
C LYS A 29 18.84 -6.28 -16.00
N ASN A 30 17.57 -5.93 -15.82
CA ASN A 30 17.17 -4.63 -15.32
C ASN A 30 17.24 -4.61 -13.79
N ASP A 31 17.95 -3.63 -13.22
CA ASP A 31 18.16 -3.51 -11.77
C ASP A 31 16.85 -3.41 -10.99
N VAL A 32 15.85 -2.67 -11.49
CA VAL A 32 14.52 -2.54 -10.87
C VAL A 32 13.79 -3.88 -10.84
N SER A 33 13.91 -4.67 -11.92
CA SER A 33 13.32 -6.02 -11.95
C SER A 33 13.98 -6.93 -10.92
N GLN A 34 15.30 -6.86 -10.78
CA GLN A 34 16.05 -7.65 -9.80
C GLN A 34 15.73 -7.24 -8.36
N GLU A 35 15.61 -5.94 -8.10
CA GLU A 35 15.25 -5.41 -6.79
C GLU A 35 13.84 -5.84 -6.37
N ARG A 36 12.88 -5.84 -7.30
CA ARG A 36 11.53 -6.39 -7.03
C ARG A 36 11.57 -7.86 -6.62
N LEU A 37 12.36 -8.69 -7.30
CA LEU A 37 12.47 -10.10 -6.95
C LEU A 37 13.10 -10.28 -5.56
N LYS A 38 14.12 -9.48 -5.24
CA LYS A 38 14.75 -9.48 -3.92
C LYS A 38 13.77 -9.09 -2.82
N LEU A 39 12.95 -8.07 -3.03
CA LEU A 39 11.91 -7.66 -2.06
C LEU A 39 10.86 -8.76 -1.84
N MET A 40 10.48 -9.48 -2.90
CA MET A 40 9.56 -10.62 -2.82
C MET A 40 10.08 -11.77 -1.93
N GLU A 41 11.40 -11.90 -1.78
CA GLU A 41 12.05 -12.88 -0.90
C GLU A 41 12.13 -12.42 0.56
N GLN A 42 12.19 -11.11 0.79
CA GLN A 42 12.43 -10.53 2.12
C GLN A 42 11.19 -10.48 3.01
N THR A 43 10.01 -10.27 2.41
CA THR A 43 8.77 -10.11 3.20
C THR A 43 7.57 -10.82 2.58
N GLN A 44 6.67 -11.26 3.47
CA GLN A 44 5.38 -11.82 3.09
C GLN A 44 4.23 -10.81 3.17
N ASP A 45 4.46 -9.65 3.79
CA ASP A 45 3.44 -8.62 3.99
C ASP A 45 3.11 -7.93 2.66
N GLY A 46 1.83 -8.00 2.27
CA GLY A 46 1.34 -7.38 1.04
C GLY A 46 1.36 -5.86 1.09
N PHE A 47 1.24 -5.26 2.27
CA PHE A 47 1.30 -3.79 2.44
C PHE A 47 2.71 -3.26 2.27
N GLU A 48 3.69 -3.93 2.89
CA GLU A 48 5.10 -3.56 2.76
C GLU A 48 5.55 -3.68 1.29
N LEU A 49 5.16 -4.74 0.60
CA LEU A 49 5.47 -4.90 -0.83
C LEU A 49 4.79 -3.85 -1.70
N ALA A 50 3.58 -3.39 -1.33
CA ALA A 50 2.91 -2.32 -2.05
C ALA A 50 3.62 -0.97 -1.86
N GLU A 51 4.11 -0.67 -0.65
CA GLU A 51 4.90 0.51 -0.34
C GLU A 51 6.23 0.53 -1.11
N GLN A 52 6.93 -0.61 -1.16
CA GLN A 52 8.16 -0.75 -1.92
C GLN A 52 7.92 -0.66 -3.43
N ASP A 53 6.82 -1.20 -3.96
CA ASP A 53 6.48 -1.05 -5.39
C ASP A 53 6.21 0.41 -5.77
N LEU A 54 5.61 1.17 -4.84
CA LEU A 54 5.36 2.59 -5.00
C LEU A 54 6.66 3.39 -5.06
N LEU A 55 7.61 3.09 -4.17
CA LEU A 55 8.94 3.68 -4.16
C LEU A 55 9.72 3.36 -5.45
N LEU A 56 9.75 2.08 -5.85
CA LEU A 56 10.47 1.61 -7.04
C LEU A 56 9.92 2.15 -8.36
N ARG A 57 8.61 2.46 -8.44
CA ARG A 57 8.02 3.06 -9.64
C ARG A 57 8.38 4.53 -9.82
N GLY A 58 8.78 5.22 -8.75
CA GLY A 58 8.99 6.67 -8.78
C GLY A 58 7.73 7.49 -9.10
N SER A 59 7.80 8.80 -8.93
CA SER A 59 6.67 9.74 -9.05
C SER A 59 6.11 9.88 -10.48
N GLY A 60 6.73 9.25 -11.48
CA GLY A 60 6.40 9.43 -12.90
C GLY A 60 5.27 8.57 -13.46
N GLN A 61 4.91 7.45 -12.81
CA GLN A 61 3.89 6.52 -13.36
C GLN A 61 2.60 6.39 -12.55
N LEU A 62 2.49 6.98 -11.36
CA LEU A 62 1.25 6.97 -10.57
C LEU A 62 0.07 7.64 -11.29
N PHE A 63 0.36 8.64 -12.14
CA PHE A 63 -0.64 9.39 -12.91
C PHE A 63 -0.54 9.18 -14.43
N GLY A 64 0.30 8.24 -14.89
CA GLY A 64 0.62 8.08 -16.31
C GLY A 64 -0.48 7.44 -17.17
N LEU A 65 -1.42 6.70 -16.58
CA LEU A 65 -2.54 6.09 -17.30
C LEU A 65 -3.78 6.03 -16.38
N ALA A 66 -4.63 7.05 -16.52
CA ALA A 66 -6.06 7.05 -16.22
C ALA A 66 -6.55 6.13 -15.07
N GLN A 67 -6.53 6.64 -13.83
CA GLN A 67 -7.47 6.15 -12.82
C GLN A 67 -8.73 7.01 -12.88
N SER A 68 -9.69 6.59 -13.70
CA SER A 68 -11.01 7.23 -13.78
C SER A 68 -11.75 7.05 -12.46
N GLY A 69 -11.84 8.09 -11.63
CA GLY A 69 -12.82 8.14 -10.55
C GLY A 69 -12.45 8.88 -9.27
N LEU A 70 -11.17 9.20 -9.04
CA LEU A 70 -10.76 10.01 -7.89
C LEU A 70 -10.46 11.44 -8.35
N PRO A 71 -11.05 12.47 -7.71
CA PRO A 71 -10.68 13.85 -8.01
C PRO A 71 -9.20 14.02 -7.72
N ASP A 72 -8.48 14.67 -8.66
CA ASP A 72 -7.06 14.93 -8.58
C ASP A 72 -6.66 15.33 -7.15
N LEU A 73 -5.84 14.51 -6.49
CA LEU A 73 -5.04 14.98 -5.37
C LEU A 73 -4.06 16.00 -5.96
N ARG A 74 -4.54 17.23 -6.11
CA ARG A 74 -3.75 18.36 -6.58
C ARG A 74 -2.60 18.54 -5.60
N VAL A 75 -1.42 18.10 -6.01
CA VAL A 75 -0.13 18.44 -5.39
C VAL A 75 0.07 17.81 -4.00
N ALA A 76 0.14 16.48 -3.92
CA ALA A 76 0.92 15.80 -2.88
C ALA A 76 2.07 15.08 -3.56
N ASN A 77 3.31 15.48 -3.25
CA ASN A 77 4.47 14.75 -3.73
C ASN A 77 4.64 13.56 -2.79
N ILE A 78 3.86 12.50 -3.02
CA ILE A 78 3.77 11.31 -2.16
C ILE A 78 5.16 10.74 -1.80
N ILE A 79 6.17 10.94 -2.65
CA ILE A 79 7.56 10.55 -2.35
C ILE A 79 8.21 11.46 -1.30
N LYS A 80 7.98 12.76 -1.33
CA LYS A 80 8.42 13.68 -0.25
C LYS A 80 7.65 13.46 1.04
N ASP A 81 6.38 13.09 0.92
CA ASP A 81 5.46 12.98 2.05
C ASP A 81 5.36 11.54 2.57
N ILE A 82 6.16 10.59 2.05
CA ILE A 82 6.07 9.18 2.45
C ILE A 82 6.39 9.01 3.93
N GLU A 83 7.37 9.76 4.45
CA GLU A 83 7.69 9.75 5.87
C GLU A 83 6.52 10.26 6.71
N ILE A 84 5.81 11.29 6.24
CA ILE A 84 4.61 11.83 6.89
C ILE A 84 3.48 10.80 6.87
N LEU A 85 3.29 10.09 5.76
CA LEU A 85 2.27 9.04 5.63
C LEU A 85 2.58 7.83 6.54
N VAL A 86 3.84 7.41 6.60
CA VAL A 86 4.29 6.33 7.49
C VAL A 86 4.12 6.73 8.95
N GLN A 87 4.49 7.97 9.30
CA GLN A 87 4.32 8.48 10.67
C GLN A 87 2.83 8.58 11.04
N ALA A 88 1.99 9.12 10.16
CA ALA A 88 0.55 9.19 10.38
C ALA A 88 -0.07 7.80 10.58
N ARG A 89 0.36 6.78 9.82
CA ARG A 89 -0.07 5.39 10.02
C ARG A 89 0.33 4.91 11.41
N LYS A 90 1.56 5.18 11.84
CA LYS A 90 2.08 4.76 13.14
C LYS A 90 1.29 5.41 14.27
N ASP A 91 1.05 6.71 14.19
CA ASP A 91 0.29 7.47 15.18
C ASP A 91 -1.14 6.95 15.33
N VAL A 92 -1.80 6.63 14.21
CA VAL A 92 -3.15 6.04 14.21
C VAL A 92 -3.17 4.67 14.87
N LEU A 93 -2.18 3.81 14.59
CA LEU A 93 -2.08 2.49 15.21
C LEU A 93 -1.79 2.57 16.71
N GLU A 94 -0.90 3.48 17.11
CA GLU A 94 -0.58 3.73 18.52
C GLU A 94 -1.81 4.25 19.27
N PHE A 95 -2.51 5.23 18.71
CA PHE A 95 -3.74 5.75 19.27
C PHE A 95 -4.82 4.67 19.41
N ALA A 96 -5.02 3.86 18.36
CA ALA A 96 -5.97 2.76 18.38
C ALA A 96 -5.63 1.72 19.45
N SER A 97 -4.35 1.43 19.65
CA SER A 97 -3.90 0.49 20.69
C SER A 97 -4.16 1.00 22.12
N GLN A 98 -4.06 2.32 22.32
CA GLN A 98 -4.22 2.95 23.63
C GLN A 98 -5.68 3.23 23.99
N TYR A 99 -6.49 3.67 23.02
CA TYR A 99 -7.85 4.17 23.26
C TYR A 99 -8.95 3.35 22.59
N GLY A 100 -8.59 2.38 21.76
CA GLY A 100 -9.53 1.53 21.02
C GLY A 100 -10.00 2.16 19.69
N MET A 101 -10.47 1.29 18.80
CA MET A 101 -10.94 1.68 17.45
C MET A 101 -12.17 2.57 17.48
N GLU A 102 -13.10 2.38 18.43
CA GLU A 102 -14.30 3.22 18.55
C GLU A 102 -13.95 4.69 18.83
N LYS A 103 -12.94 4.92 19.68
CA LYS A 103 -12.50 6.27 20.00
C LYS A 103 -11.79 6.92 18.82
N LEU A 104 -10.96 6.16 18.10
CA LEU A 104 -10.31 6.62 16.88
C LEU A 104 -11.34 7.05 15.85
N GLU A 105 -12.35 6.21 15.59
CA GLU A 105 -13.41 6.50 14.62
C GLU A 105 -14.17 7.77 14.99
N SER A 106 -14.56 7.94 16.26
CA SER A 106 -15.25 9.14 16.73
C SER A 106 -14.47 10.43 16.50
N VAL A 107 -13.13 10.41 16.60
CA VAL A 107 -12.29 11.59 16.43
C VAL A 107 -11.99 11.85 14.95
N MET A 108 -11.72 10.77 14.19
CA MET A 108 -11.36 10.86 12.78
C MET A 108 -12.55 11.20 11.88
N LYS A 109 -13.73 10.69 12.17
CA LYS A 109 -14.91 10.81 11.30
C LYS A 109 -15.31 12.26 11.05
N GLU A 110 -15.36 13.07 12.09
CA GLU A 110 -15.71 14.49 11.98
C GLU A 110 -14.67 15.27 11.16
N GLU A 111 -13.38 14.98 11.36
CA GLU A 111 -12.30 15.66 10.64
C GLU A 111 -12.23 15.24 9.16
N LEU A 112 -12.43 13.94 8.88
CA LEU A 112 -12.49 13.40 7.53
C LEU A 112 -13.69 13.94 6.75
N GLU A 113 -14.85 14.07 7.42
CA GLU A 113 -16.04 14.68 6.83
C GLU A 113 -15.81 16.15 6.46
N LYS A 114 -15.24 16.95 7.38
CA LYS A 114 -14.93 18.36 7.12
C LYS A 114 -13.96 18.55 5.96
N ARG A 115 -12.95 17.68 5.83
CA ARG A 115 -11.89 17.82 4.82
C ARG A 115 -12.24 17.24 3.46
N PHE A 116 -12.95 16.12 3.42
CA PHE A 116 -13.15 15.34 2.18
C PHE A 116 -14.64 15.16 1.82
N GLY A 117 -15.56 15.60 2.68
CA GLY A 117 -17.00 15.56 2.47
C GLY A 117 -17.63 14.18 2.65
N GLU A 118 -18.97 14.14 2.69
CA GLU A 118 -19.76 12.90 2.88
C GLU A 118 -19.43 11.80 1.85
N LYS A 119 -19.11 12.19 0.61
CA LYS A 119 -18.81 11.22 -0.45
C LYS A 119 -17.59 10.36 -0.11
N PHE A 120 -16.63 10.91 0.61
CA PHE A 120 -15.43 10.20 1.05
C PHE A 120 -15.74 9.25 2.22
N LEU A 121 -16.58 9.67 3.18
CA LEU A 121 -17.04 8.81 4.28
C LEU A 121 -17.79 7.57 3.77
N ARG A 122 -18.60 7.72 2.72
CA ARG A 122 -19.30 6.59 2.09
C ARG A 122 -18.37 5.54 1.49
N ILE A 123 -17.10 5.87 1.22
CA ILE A 123 -16.11 4.91 0.71
C ILE A 123 -15.45 4.13 1.86
N LEU A 124 -15.32 4.76 3.03
CA LEU A 124 -14.66 4.15 4.19
C LEU A 124 -15.59 3.30 5.05
N TYR A 125 -16.89 3.63 5.09
CA TYR A 125 -17.87 3.03 6.00
C TYR A 125 -19.00 2.26 5.29
N ASN A 126 -18.87 1.97 4.00
CA ASN A 126 -19.67 0.97 3.28
C ASN A 126 -18.83 -0.26 2.97
#